data_AF-A0A2V5KKT4-F1
#
_entry.id   AF-A0A2V5KKT4-F1
#
_cell.length_a   1.000
_cell.length_b   1.000
_cell.length_c   1.000
_cell.angle_alpha   90.00
_cell.angle_beta   90.00
_cell.angle_gamma   90.00
#
_symmetry.space_group_name_H-M   'P 1'
#
loop_
_entity.id
_entity.type
_entity.pdbx_description
1 polymer ?
#
loop_
_entity_poly.entity_id
_entity_poly.type
_entity_poly.pdbx_seq_one_letter_code
_entity_poly.pdbx_strand_id
1 'polypeptide(L)'
;MKKLLMLMLFVTISAAGRLQGQIPAATAPKTSATAPEKKAKKAASEKQDKSPTANLFGTGLQSNEPTTTEIYADEAFFDSTKNIGIFSSRVKVVDPRFNLQSDKLTVFITKGQNQSLEKAIAEGNVGLVRERPNPSGGPPTLAIGRADKATYIAATGDVELRGTPRVQEGLNMHVATSPDTVMVINQNSQLTTHGPSRTEIRQQAGEQKKATATPAQTSPAQTSPAQTPPAAALPKP
;
A
#
# COMPACT_ATOMS: atom_id res chain seq x y z
N MET A 1 47.22 47.64 -19.10
CA MET A 1 47.63 47.06 -20.40
C MET A 1 47.51 45.54 -20.26
N LYS A 2 46.77 44.71 -21.01
CA LYS A 2 46.08 44.79 -22.30
C LYS A 2 44.95 43.71 -22.31
N LYS A 3 43.75 44.17 -22.66
CA LYS A 3 42.75 43.59 -23.57
C LYS A 3 42.00 42.28 -23.24
N LEU A 4 40.72 42.52 -22.98
CA LEU A 4 39.49 41.74 -23.21
C LEU A 4 39.44 41.08 -24.61
N LEU A 5 38.94 39.83 -24.71
CA LEU A 5 38.26 39.35 -25.92
C LEU A 5 37.13 38.38 -25.54
N MET A 6 35.92 38.85 -25.82
CA MET A 6 34.63 38.17 -25.78
C MET A 6 34.37 37.61 -27.19
N LEU A 7 33.86 36.39 -27.33
CA LEU A 7 33.32 35.91 -28.60
C LEU A 7 31.96 35.23 -28.39
N MET A 8 30.93 35.94 -28.81
CA MET A 8 29.55 35.49 -28.96
C MET A 8 29.39 34.85 -30.35
N LEU A 9 28.69 33.74 -30.46
CA LEU A 9 28.28 33.16 -31.75
C LEU A 9 26.75 33.19 -31.87
N PHE A 10 26.26 34.11 -32.70
CA PHE A 10 24.88 34.14 -33.19
C PHE A 10 24.76 33.17 -34.38
N VAL A 11 23.74 32.33 -34.39
CA VAL A 11 23.30 31.57 -35.57
C VAL A 11 21.89 32.04 -35.94
N THR A 12 21.79 32.69 -37.09
CA THR A 12 20.55 33.13 -37.75
C THR A 12 20.53 32.57 -39.17
N ILE A 13 19.49 31.81 -39.56
CA ILE A 13 19.17 31.53 -40.96
C ILE A 13 17.65 31.60 -41.18
N SER A 14 17.26 32.70 -41.84
CA SER A 14 16.32 32.90 -42.96
C SER A 14 14.93 32.25 -43.02
N ALA A 15 13.93 33.13 -43.13
CA ALA A 15 12.56 32.86 -43.58
C ALA A 15 12.42 32.96 -45.11
N ALA A 16 11.60 32.09 -45.71
CA ALA A 16 10.90 32.22 -46.99
C ALA A 16 9.85 31.09 -47.02
N GLY A 17 8.61 31.17 -47.48
CA GLY A 17 7.76 32.16 -48.14
C GLY A 17 6.42 31.44 -48.38
N ARG A 18 5.30 32.15 -48.30
CA ARG A 18 3.94 31.59 -48.54
C ARG A 18 3.74 31.24 -50.01
N LEU A 19 2.88 30.25 -50.31
CA LEU A 19 1.89 30.39 -51.39
C LEU A 19 0.68 29.45 -51.19
N GLN A 20 -0.51 30.04 -51.19
CA GLN A 20 -1.79 29.39 -51.49
C GLN A 20 -1.81 28.89 -52.95
N GLY A 21 -2.51 27.79 -53.19
CA GLY A 21 -2.90 27.35 -54.53
C GLY A 21 -4.04 26.34 -54.44
N GLN A 22 -5.22 26.74 -54.92
CA GLN A 22 -6.50 26.03 -54.87
C GLN A 22 -6.89 25.62 -56.32
N ILE A 23 -7.81 24.63 -56.42
CA ILE A 23 -8.67 24.20 -57.57
C ILE A 23 -8.00 23.55 -58.82
N PRO A 24 -8.70 22.69 -59.63
CA PRO A 24 -10.15 22.57 -59.82
C PRO A 24 -10.79 21.15 -59.83
N ALA A 25 -12.11 21.16 -60.03
CA ALA A 25 -13.10 20.07 -60.01
C ALA A 25 -13.48 19.54 -61.41
N ALA A 26 -14.46 18.60 -61.40
CA ALA A 26 -15.26 18.00 -62.49
C ALA A 26 -14.77 16.60 -62.96
N THR A 27 -15.60 15.55 -63.10
CA THR A 27 -16.94 15.43 -63.72
C THR A 27 -17.76 14.23 -63.16
N ALA A 28 -19.10 14.34 -63.25
CA ALA A 28 -20.17 13.46 -62.75
C ALA A 28 -20.55 12.31 -63.74
N PRO A 29 -21.78 11.73 -63.84
CA PRO A 29 -22.93 11.49 -62.91
C PRO A 29 -23.58 10.07 -63.05
N LYS A 30 -24.52 9.65 -62.16
CA LYS A 30 -25.77 8.87 -62.45
C LYS A 30 -26.77 9.00 -61.28
N THR A 31 -27.81 9.85 -61.37
CA THR A 31 -29.26 9.52 -61.45
C THR A 31 -29.72 8.36 -60.55
N SER A 32 -30.69 8.51 -59.63
CA SER A 32 -32.13 8.71 -59.93
C SER A 32 -32.98 9.08 -58.68
N ALA A 33 -34.00 9.92 -58.91
CA ALA A 33 -35.30 10.18 -58.24
C ALA A 33 -35.61 9.58 -56.82
N THR A 34 -36.32 10.24 -55.89
CA THR A 34 -37.67 10.86 -55.98
C THR A 34 -37.98 11.68 -54.69
N ALA A 35 -38.78 12.74 -54.76
CA ALA A 35 -39.33 13.54 -53.63
C ALA A 35 -40.83 13.23 -53.42
N PRO A 36 -41.66 13.91 -52.57
CA PRO A 36 -41.51 14.63 -51.27
C PRO A 36 -42.50 14.05 -50.19
N GLU A 37 -42.55 14.42 -48.89
CA GLU A 37 -43.32 15.52 -48.28
C GLU A 37 -43.32 15.46 -46.72
N LYS A 38 -43.63 16.61 -46.10
CA LYS A 38 -43.72 16.98 -44.67
C LYS A 38 -44.74 16.16 -43.85
N LYS A 39 -44.53 16.02 -42.51
CA LYS A 39 -45.13 16.86 -41.42
C LYS A 39 -45.15 16.15 -40.05
N ALA A 40 -44.89 16.93 -39.00
CA ALA A 40 -45.27 16.75 -37.57
C ALA A 40 -44.54 15.67 -36.75
N LYS A 41 -44.42 15.72 -35.42
CA LYS A 41 -44.39 16.73 -34.35
C LYS A 41 -44.29 15.88 -33.07
N LYS A 42 -43.58 16.41 -32.06
CA LYS A 42 -43.76 16.13 -30.63
C LYS A 42 -43.11 14.86 -30.06
N ALA A 43 -42.10 15.14 -29.23
CA ALA A 43 -41.59 14.30 -28.17
C ALA A 43 -42.71 13.82 -27.24
N ALA A 44 -42.66 12.53 -26.91
CA ALA A 44 -43.29 11.94 -25.74
C ALA A 44 -42.17 11.31 -24.92
N SER A 45 -42.04 11.81 -23.70
CA SER A 45 -41.32 11.24 -22.58
C SER A 45 -42.00 9.95 -22.11
N GLU A 46 -41.23 8.87 -21.98
CA GLU A 46 -41.60 7.72 -21.15
C GLU A 46 -40.44 7.34 -20.23
N LYS A 47 -40.83 7.18 -18.96
CA LYS A 47 -40.01 6.79 -17.81
C LYS A 47 -39.51 5.37 -17.99
N GLN A 48 -38.29 5.11 -17.52
CA GLN A 48 -37.90 3.77 -17.11
C GLN A 48 -37.52 3.81 -15.64
N ASP A 49 -38.38 3.20 -14.83
CA ASP A 49 -38.17 2.89 -13.43
C ASP A 49 -36.85 2.16 -13.23
N LYS A 50 -36.00 2.72 -12.37
CA LYS A 50 -34.99 1.94 -11.64
C LYS A 50 -35.33 2.03 -10.17
N SER A 51 -35.86 0.93 -9.66
CA SER A 51 -35.98 0.62 -8.24
C SER A 51 -34.64 0.83 -7.52
N PRO A 52 -34.65 1.36 -6.27
CA PRO A 52 -33.45 1.43 -5.47
C PRO A 52 -33.23 0.04 -4.86
N THR A 53 -32.30 -0.74 -5.42
CA THR A 53 -31.76 -1.89 -4.69
C THR A 53 -30.95 -1.30 -3.54
N ALA A 54 -31.51 -1.39 -2.34
CA ALA A 54 -30.86 -1.07 -1.09
C ALA A 54 -29.53 -1.85 -1.01
N ASN A 55 -28.42 -1.12 -1.07
CA ASN A 55 -27.12 -1.62 -0.67
C ASN A 55 -27.17 -1.81 0.85
N LEU A 56 -27.61 -3.01 1.25
CA LEU A 56 -27.82 -3.47 2.62
C LEU A 56 -26.54 -4.10 3.22
N PHE A 57 -25.38 -3.87 2.61
CA PHE A 57 -24.09 -4.31 3.10
C PHE A 57 -23.17 -3.11 3.29
N GLY A 58 -22.71 -2.98 4.53
CA GLY A 58 -22.05 -1.81 5.10
C GLY A 58 -20.95 -1.25 4.20
N THR A 59 -21.11 0.04 3.91
CA THR A 59 -20.04 0.94 3.52
C THR A 59 -18.86 0.78 4.48
N GLY A 60 -17.82 0.08 4.05
CA GLY A 60 -16.49 0.44 4.51
C GLY A 60 -16.34 1.93 4.24
N LEU A 61 -15.98 2.70 5.26
CA LEU A 61 -15.85 4.15 5.20
C LEU A 61 -14.77 4.52 4.18
N GLN A 62 -15.13 4.60 2.90
CA GLN A 62 -14.42 5.41 1.93
C GLN A 62 -14.82 6.85 2.24
N SER A 63 -14.12 7.45 3.18
CA SER A 63 -14.20 8.89 3.40
C SER A 63 -13.79 9.58 2.10
N ASN A 64 -14.67 10.40 1.54
CA ASN A 64 -14.41 11.24 0.36
C ASN A 64 -13.49 12.43 0.67
N GLU A 65 -12.84 12.40 1.84
CA GLU A 65 -11.93 13.45 2.30
C GLU A 65 -10.50 13.17 1.81
N PRO A 66 -9.73 14.21 1.47
CA PRO A 66 -8.33 14.07 1.11
C PRO A 66 -7.58 13.32 2.21
N THR A 67 -7.02 12.16 1.87
CA THR A 67 -6.13 11.42 2.78
C THR A 67 -4.78 12.12 2.81
N THR A 68 -4.37 12.60 3.98
CA THR A 68 -3.04 13.20 4.18
C THR A 68 -2.05 12.11 4.58
N THR A 69 -0.95 12.02 3.83
CA THR A 69 0.20 11.18 4.18
C THR A 69 1.34 12.07 4.67
N GLU A 70 1.86 11.82 5.86
CA GLU A 70 3.01 12.53 6.42
C GLU A 70 4.28 11.69 6.30
N ILE A 71 5.39 12.32 5.91
CA ILE A 71 6.69 11.67 5.76
C ILE A 71 7.71 12.44 6.60
N TYR A 72 8.35 11.74 7.53
CA TYR A 72 9.43 12.24 8.38
C TYR A 72 10.74 11.56 7.98
N ALA A 73 11.82 12.32 7.81
CA ALA A 73 13.15 11.83 7.48
C ALA A 73 14.20 12.89 7.85
N ASP A 74 15.48 12.51 7.93
CA ASP A 74 16.56 13.48 8.17
C ASP A 74 16.94 14.24 6.91
N GLU A 75 16.86 13.58 5.76
CA GLU A 75 17.20 14.14 4.45
C GLU A 75 16.04 13.96 3.48
N ALA A 76 15.78 15.01 2.69
CA ALA A 76 14.80 14.99 1.62
C ALA A 76 15.36 15.69 0.37
N PHE A 77 15.16 15.06 -0.77
CA PHE A 77 15.48 15.59 -2.09
C PHE A 77 14.25 15.49 -2.98
N PHE A 78 13.89 16.58 -3.65
CA PHE A 78 12.76 16.61 -4.58
C PHE A 78 13.21 17.09 -5.96
N ASP A 79 13.01 16.23 -6.97
CA ASP A 79 13.23 16.56 -8.37
C ASP A 79 11.87 16.82 -9.03
N SER A 80 11.51 18.09 -9.17
CA SER A 80 10.26 18.52 -9.80
C SER A 80 10.20 18.20 -11.30
N THR A 81 11.35 18.05 -11.96
CA THR A 81 11.42 17.67 -13.38
C THR A 81 11.03 16.20 -13.54
N LYS A 82 11.50 15.34 -12.63
CA LYS A 82 11.19 13.91 -12.63
C LYS A 82 9.92 13.56 -11.85
N ASN A 83 9.39 14.48 -11.05
CA ASN A 83 8.28 14.25 -10.11
C ASN A 83 8.60 13.12 -9.12
N ILE A 84 9.84 13.15 -8.59
CA ILE A 84 10.35 12.16 -7.64
C ILE A 84 10.79 12.86 -6.36
N GLY A 85 10.33 12.34 -5.22
CA GLY A 85 10.85 12.65 -3.90
C GLY A 85 11.70 11.49 -3.37
N ILE A 86 12.87 11.78 -2.81
CA ILE A 86 13.74 10.80 -2.15
C ILE A 86 13.93 11.27 -0.71
N PHE A 87 13.63 10.40 0.23
CA PHE A 87 13.78 10.62 1.67
C PHE A 87 14.74 9.58 2.21
N SER A 88 15.69 10.00 3.03
CA SER A 88 16.75 9.13 3.54
C SER A 88 16.94 9.34 5.03
N SER A 89 17.38 8.28 5.70
CA SER A 89 17.70 8.21 7.12
C SER A 89 16.48 8.37 8.03
N ARG A 90 16.21 7.32 8.83
CA ARG A 90 15.10 7.26 9.81
C ARG A 90 13.75 7.63 9.21
N VAL A 91 13.43 7.10 8.03
CA VAL A 91 12.18 7.43 7.37
C VAL A 91 11.01 6.83 8.13
N LYS A 92 10.00 7.65 8.44
CA LYS A 92 8.71 7.25 8.99
C LYS A 92 7.60 7.86 8.15
N VAL A 93 6.71 7.01 7.63
CA VAL A 93 5.48 7.42 6.94
C VAL A 93 4.30 7.17 7.86
N VAL A 94 3.45 8.18 8.00
CA VAL A 94 2.18 8.10 8.71
C VAL A 94 1.08 8.34 7.68
N ASP A 95 0.35 7.30 7.34
CA ASP A 95 -0.84 7.34 6.48
C ASP A 95 -2.02 6.77 7.27
N PRO A 96 -3.24 7.30 7.13
CA PRO A 96 -4.43 6.75 7.79
C PRO A 96 -4.66 5.25 7.53
N ARG A 97 -4.10 4.72 6.44
CA ARG A 97 -4.23 3.32 6.04
C ARG A 97 -3.11 2.44 6.58
N PHE A 98 -1.94 3.00 6.89
CA PHE A 98 -0.77 2.26 7.38
C PHE A 98 0.34 3.19 7.89
N ASN A 99 1.21 2.64 8.74
CA ASN A 99 2.49 3.26 9.09
C ASN A 99 3.63 2.49 8.43
N LEU A 100 4.66 3.18 7.98
CA LEU A 100 5.85 2.59 7.36
C LEU A 100 7.10 3.16 8.01
N GLN A 101 8.11 2.32 8.20
CA GLN A 101 9.47 2.71 8.57
C GLN A 101 10.45 2.11 7.58
N SER A 102 11.51 2.84 7.26
CA SER A 102 12.59 2.38 6.38
C SER A 102 13.84 3.26 6.48
N ASP A 103 14.93 2.80 5.89
CA ASP A 103 16.15 3.61 5.77
C ASP A 103 16.04 4.64 4.63
N LYS A 104 15.33 4.28 3.56
CA LYS A 104 15.14 5.13 2.38
C LYS A 104 13.74 4.95 1.80
N LEU A 105 13.14 6.04 1.36
CA LEU A 105 11.85 6.07 0.66
C LEU A 105 11.99 6.87 -0.64
N THR A 106 11.56 6.28 -1.75
CA THR A 106 11.44 6.95 -3.05
C THR A 106 9.98 7.05 -3.43
N VAL A 107 9.49 8.26 -3.61
CA VAL A 107 8.09 8.58 -3.95
C VAL A 107 8.02 9.06 -5.39
N PHE A 108 7.11 8.49 -6.17
CA PHE A 108 6.79 8.87 -7.54
C PHE A 108 5.42 9.54 -7.55
N ILE A 109 5.35 10.73 -8.17
CA ILE A 109 4.15 11.56 -8.25
C ILE A 109 3.71 11.65 -9.72
N THR A 110 2.40 11.58 -9.96
CA THR A 110 1.84 11.73 -11.30
C THR A 110 2.14 13.11 -11.88
N LYS A 111 2.42 13.18 -13.18
CA LYS A 111 2.63 14.44 -13.91
C LYS A 111 1.28 15.11 -14.20
N GLY A 112 1.26 16.45 -14.21
CA GLY A 112 0.11 17.24 -14.63
C GLY A 112 -0.50 18.08 -13.49
N GLN A 113 -1.71 18.61 -13.72
CA GLN A 113 -2.38 19.52 -12.79
C GLN A 113 -2.88 18.83 -11.51
N ASN A 114 -3.16 17.53 -11.57
CA ASN A 114 -3.60 16.71 -10.43
C ASN A 114 -2.44 15.80 -10.00
N GLN A 115 -1.44 16.40 -9.37
CA GLN A 115 -0.32 15.66 -8.80
C GLN A 115 -0.85 14.78 -7.66
N SER A 116 -0.63 13.47 -7.79
CA SER A 116 -1.06 12.46 -6.82
C SER A 116 0.06 11.44 -6.64
N LEU A 117 0.08 10.78 -5.49
CA LEU A 117 0.99 9.66 -5.27
C LEU A 117 0.70 8.57 -6.29
N GLU A 118 1.72 8.16 -7.07
CA GLU A 118 1.62 7.04 -8.01
C GLU A 118 2.13 5.75 -7.37
N LYS A 119 3.32 5.84 -6.78
CA LYS A 119 4.05 4.71 -6.21
C LYS A 119 5.02 5.18 -5.14
N ALA A 120 5.23 4.38 -4.12
CA ALA A 120 6.30 4.60 -3.14
C ALA A 120 7.12 3.32 -2.98
N ILE A 121 8.44 3.46 -2.90
CA ILE A 121 9.38 2.36 -2.73
C ILE A 121 10.19 2.62 -1.46
N ALA A 122 10.00 1.78 -0.45
CA ALA A 122 10.78 1.79 0.77
C ALA A 122 11.85 0.69 0.71
N GLU A 123 13.06 1.03 1.14
CA GLU A 123 14.23 0.16 1.08
C GLU A 123 15.00 0.26 2.41
N GLY A 124 15.48 -0.89 2.89
CA GLY A 124 16.23 -1.01 4.13
C GLY A 124 15.34 -0.98 5.38
N ASN A 125 15.53 -1.98 6.25
CA ASN A 125 14.84 -2.11 7.55
C ASN A 125 13.33 -1.84 7.48
N VAL A 126 12.65 -2.38 6.47
CA VAL A 126 11.26 -2.00 6.21
C VAL A 126 10.34 -2.61 7.27
N GLY A 127 9.55 -1.76 7.91
CA GLY A 127 8.49 -2.14 8.84
C GLY A 127 7.16 -1.49 8.43
N LEU A 128 6.18 -2.29 8.06
CA LEU A 128 4.82 -1.88 7.74
C LEU A 128 3.89 -2.28 8.88
N VAL A 129 3.06 -1.37 9.36
CA VAL A 129 2.01 -1.66 10.34
C VAL A 129 0.67 -1.20 9.78
N ARG A 130 -0.28 -2.12 9.72
CA ARG A 130 -1.65 -1.85 9.27
C ARG A 130 -2.63 -2.29 10.34
N GLU A 131 -3.56 -1.40 10.69
CA GLU A 131 -4.63 -1.72 11.61
C GLU A 131 -5.82 -2.27 10.82
N ARG A 132 -6.34 -3.40 11.28
CA ARG A 132 -7.58 -3.97 10.78
C ARG A 132 -8.65 -3.80 11.85
N PRO A 133 -9.71 -3.03 11.59
CA PRO A 133 -10.84 -2.93 12.50
C PRO A 133 -11.42 -4.32 12.80
N ASN A 134 -11.71 -4.59 14.06
CA ASN A 134 -12.39 -5.80 14.45
C ASN A 134 -13.89 -5.67 14.15
N PRO A 135 -14.49 -6.52 13.30
CA PRO A 135 -15.91 -6.41 12.95
C PRO A 135 -16.85 -6.62 14.15
N SER A 136 -16.38 -7.24 15.23
CA SER A 136 -17.12 -7.41 16.48
C SER A 136 -16.94 -6.25 17.47
N GLY A 137 -16.27 -5.16 17.07
CA GLY A 137 -16.06 -3.98 17.92
C GLY A 137 -14.97 -4.14 19.00
N GLY A 138 -14.19 -5.24 18.96
CA GLY A 138 -13.02 -5.43 19.81
C GLY A 138 -11.81 -4.57 19.41
N PRO A 139 -10.66 -4.69 20.10
CA PRO A 139 -9.44 -4.00 19.69
C PRO A 139 -9.05 -4.38 18.25
N PRO A 140 -8.51 -3.43 17.46
CA PRO A 140 -8.09 -3.70 16.09
C PRO A 140 -6.96 -4.73 16.09
N THR A 141 -6.97 -5.61 15.09
CA THR A 141 -5.86 -6.54 14.86
C THR A 141 -4.77 -5.83 14.08
N LEU A 142 -3.52 -5.96 14.52
CA LEU A 142 -2.38 -5.43 13.79
C LEU A 142 -1.86 -6.47 12.79
N ALA A 143 -1.70 -6.05 11.54
CA ALA A 143 -0.90 -6.75 10.54
C ALA A 143 0.45 -6.04 10.43
N ILE A 144 1.53 -6.74 10.75
CA ILE A 144 2.90 -6.22 10.76
C ILE A 144 3.70 -6.92 9.68
N GLY A 145 4.12 -6.18 8.66
CA GLY A 145 5.00 -6.64 7.59
C GLY A 145 6.45 -6.20 7.85
N ARG A 146 7.42 -7.09 7.66
CA ARG A 146 8.84 -6.77 7.62
C ARG A 146 9.48 -7.31 6.35
N ALA A 147 10.39 -6.54 5.77
CA ALA A 147 11.04 -6.87 4.51
C ALA A 147 12.31 -6.05 4.29
N ASP A 148 13.12 -6.42 3.31
CA ASP A 148 14.22 -5.56 2.84
C ASP A 148 13.69 -4.41 1.97
N LYS A 149 12.59 -4.67 1.25
CA LYS A 149 11.96 -3.72 0.34
C LYS A 149 10.44 -3.82 0.39
N ALA A 150 9.77 -2.67 0.39
CA ALA A 150 8.33 -2.57 0.15
C ALA A 150 8.04 -1.65 -1.02
N THR A 151 7.09 -2.03 -1.88
CA THR A 151 6.58 -1.19 -2.96
C THR A 151 5.08 -1.00 -2.78
N TYR A 152 4.67 0.24 -2.54
CA TYR A 152 3.27 0.64 -2.48
C TYR A 152 2.81 1.15 -3.85
N ILE A 153 1.68 0.64 -4.35
CA ILE A 153 1.07 1.06 -5.61
C ILE A 153 -0.22 1.81 -5.30
N ALA A 154 -0.30 3.10 -5.61
CA ALA A 154 -1.45 3.92 -5.20
C ALA A 154 -2.75 3.52 -5.89
N ALA A 155 -2.67 3.09 -7.15
CA ALA A 155 -3.84 2.70 -7.95
C ALA A 155 -4.61 1.51 -7.34
N THR A 156 -3.90 0.53 -6.79
CA THR A 156 -4.50 -0.68 -6.18
C THR A 156 -4.48 -0.63 -4.66
N GLY A 157 -3.62 0.20 -4.07
CA GLY A 157 -3.30 0.25 -2.65
C GLY A 157 -2.62 -1.01 -2.11
N ASP A 158 -2.01 -1.80 -2.99
CA ASP A 158 -1.22 -2.97 -2.62
C ASP A 158 0.16 -2.55 -2.10
N VAL A 159 0.66 -3.32 -1.15
CA VAL A 159 2.04 -3.25 -0.68
C VAL A 159 2.73 -4.58 -0.99
N GLU A 160 3.67 -4.57 -1.93
CA GLU A 160 4.55 -5.71 -2.22
C GLU A 160 5.76 -5.69 -1.29
N LEU A 161 5.97 -6.77 -0.55
CA LEU A 161 7.11 -7.00 0.32
C LEU A 161 8.07 -8.00 -0.32
N ARG A 162 9.37 -7.67 -0.36
CA ARG A 162 10.44 -8.47 -1.00
C ARG A 162 11.70 -8.50 -0.16
N GLY A 163 12.59 -9.46 -0.45
CA GLY A 163 13.82 -9.67 0.32
C GLY A 163 13.50 -10.34 1.66
N THR A 164 13.13 -11.61 1.59
CA THR A 164 12.75 -12.43 2.76
C THR A 164 11.63 -11.84 3.63
N PRO A 165 10.45 -11.52 3.04
CA PRO A 165 9.38 -10.88 3.77
C PRO A 165 8.79 -11.77 4.88
N ARG A 166 8.32 -11.11 5.94
CA ARG A 166 7.67 -11.73 7.11
C ARG A 166 6.43 -10.93 7.47
N VAL A 167 5.30 -11.60 7.65
CA VAL A 167 4.03 -10.96 8.02
C VAL A 167 3.49 -11.62 9.27
N GLN A 168 3.23 -10.81 10.30
CA GLN A 168 2.56 -11.24 11.51
C GLN A 168 1.15 -10.67 11.55
N GLU A 169 0.16 -11.53 11.77
CA GLU A 169 -1.23 -11.13 11.98
C GLU A 169 -1.74 -11.77 13.26
N GLY A 170 -1.93 -10.96 14.31
CA GLY A 170 -2.25 -11.46 15.64
C GLY A 170 -1.18 -12.46 16.14
N LEU A 171 -1.60 -13.71 16.37
CA LEU A 171 -0.72 -14.80 16.78
C LEU A 171 -0.12 -15.60 15.61
N ASN A 172 -0.60 -15.36 14.40
CA ASN A 172 -0.17 -16.09 13.21
C ASN A 172 1.05 -15.39 12.60
N MET A 173 1.94 -16.18 12.03
CA MET A 173 3.16 -15.71 11.39
C MET A 173 3.34 -16.39 10.04
N HIS A 174 3.57 -15.60 9.00
CA HIS A 174 3.88 -16.08 7.65
C HIS A 174 5.26 -15.56 7.24
N VAL A 175 6.15 -16.44 6.81
CA VAL A 175 7.57 -16.12 6.56
C VAL A 175 8.01 -16.69 5.22
N ALA A 176 8.68 -15.88 4.41
CA ALA A 176 9.36 -16.33 3.21
C ALA A 176 10.56 -17.23 3.57
N THR A 177 10.73 -18.32 2.83
CA THR A 177 11.90 -19.20 2.96
C THR A 177 12.92 -18.99 1.84
N SER A 178 12.62 -18.10 0.89
CA SER A 178 13.51 -17.68 -0.19
C SER A 178 13.47 -16.15 -0.38
N PRO A 179 14.59 -15.50 -0.75
CA PRO A 179 14.61 -14.06 -1.09
C PRO A 179 13.72 -13.69 -2.28
N ASP A 180 13.47 -14.65 -3.19
CA ASP A 180 12.62 -14.44 -4.39
C ASP A 180 11.12 -14.47 -4.08
N THR A 181 10.76 -14.78 -2.84
CA THR A 181 9.35 -14.81 -2.42
C THR A 181 8.81 -13.39 -2.30
N VAL A 182 7.66 -13.15 -2.91
CA VAL A 182 6.94 -11.89 -2.86
C VAL A 182 5.68 -12.09 -2.04
N MET A 183 5.48 -11.24 -1.04
CA MET A 183 4.25 -11.17 -0.26
C MET A 183 3.53 -9.87 -0.58
N VAL A 184 2.24 -9.92 -0.90
CA VAL A 184 1.45 -8.74 -1.23
C VAL A 184 0.33 -8.58 -0.20
N ILE A 185 0.27 -7.41 0.42
CA ILE A 185 -0.80 -7.02 1.35
C ILE A 185 -1.69 -6.02 0.62
N ASN A 186 -2.94 -6.40 0.35
CA ASN A 186 -3.90 -5.52 -0.34
C ASN A 186 -4.61 -4.54 0.60
N GLN A 187 -5.44 -3.65 0.05
CA GLN A 187 -6.21 -2.68 0.84
C GLN A 187 -7.11 -3.30 1.92
N ASN A 188 -7.60 -4.52 1.68
CA ASN A 188 -8.45 -5.27 2.61
C ASN A 188 -7.62 -6.04 3.65
N SER A 189 -6.32 -5.76 3.73
CA SER A 189 -5.35 -6.47 4.58
C SER A 189 -5.21 -7.96 4.30
N GLN A 190 -5.65 -8.44 3.13
CA GLN A 190 -5.45 -9.83 2.73
C GLN A 190 -4.01 -10.02 2.25
N LEU A 191 -3.41 -11.16 2.60
CA LEU A 191 -2.05 -11.53 2.24
C LEU A 191 -2.08 -12.57 1.12
N THR A 192 -1.41 -12.28 0.02
CA THR A 192 -1.06 -13.27 -1.01
C THR A 192 0.45 -13.48 -1.05
N THR A 193 0.88 -14.70 -1.30
CA THR A 193 2.31 -15.05 -1.33
C THR A 193 2.62 -15.82 -2.60
N HIS A 194 3.69 -15.41 -3.28
CA HIS A 194 4.23 -16.06 -4.45
C HIS A 194 5.67 -16.50 -4.17
N GLY A 195 5.90 -17.81 -4.16
CA GLY A 195 7.20 -18.43 -3.88
C GLY A 195 7.22 -19.25 -2.58
N PRO A 196 8.38 -19.86 -2.25
CA PRO A 196 8.54 -20.70 -1.07
C PRO A 196 8.29 -19.95 0.26
N SER A 197 7.38 -20.47 1.08
CA SER A 197 7.04 -19.85 2.36
C SER A 197 6.61 -20.87 3.42
N ARG A 198 6.58 -20.42 4.67
CA ARG A 198 6.10 -21.18 5.83
C ARG A 198 5.06 -20.36 6.58
N THR A 199 3.96 -21.00 6.95
CA THR A 199 2.93 -20.43 7.84
C THR A 199 2.96 -21.13 9.18
N GLU A 200 2.92 -20.34 10.25
CA GLU A 200 2.71 -20.80 11.62
C GLU A 200 1.38 -20.24 12.13
N ILE A 201 0.44 -21.13 12.44
CA ILE A 201 -0.87 -20.80 12.99
C ILE A 201 -0.84 -21.21 14.46
N ARG A 202 -1.05 -20.25 15.36
CA ARG A 202 -1.08 -20.50 16.80
C ARG A 202 -2.50 -20.48 17.29
N GLN A 203 -2.93 -21.56 17.92
CA GLN A 203 -4.21 -21.63 18.60
C GLN A 203 -4.01 -21.16 20.04
N GLN A 204 -4.84 -20.23 20.50
CA GLN A 204 -4.95 -19.98 21.95
C GLN A 204 -5.59 -21.22 22.57
N ALA A 205 -4.94 -21.79 23.59
CA ALA A 205 -5.61 -22.76 24.44
C ALA A 205 -6.84 -22.06 25.01
N GLY A 206 -8.03 -22.55 24.67
CA GLY A 206 -9.27 -21.95 25.15
C GLY A 206 -9.25 -21.89 26.66
N GLU A 207 -9.63 -20.75 27.23
CA GLU A 207 -9.94 -20.65 28.65
C GLU A 207 -11.05 -21.64 28.96
N GLN A 208 -10.67 -22.85 29.40
CA GLN A 208 -11.56 -23.73 30.12
C GLN A 208 -12.02 -22.94 31.34
N LYS A 209 -13.27 -22.48 31.25
CA LYS A 209 -14.04 -21.88 32.32
C LYS A 209 -13.77 -22.66 33.61
N LYS A 210 -12.90 -22.09 34.45
CA LYS A 210 -12.57 -22.59 35.78
C LYS A 210 -13.88 -22.61 36.56
N ALA A 211 -14.51 -23.78 36.65
CA ALA A 211 -15.61 -24.03 37.55
C ALA A 211 -15.03 -23.92 38.97
N THR A 212 -15.20 -22.74 39.57
CA THR A 212 -15.00 -22.52 40.99
C THR A 212 -16.00 -23.38 41.75
N ALA A 213 -15.52 -24.45 42.38
CA ALA A 213 -16.12 -25.03 43.57
C ALA A 213 -15.06 -25.85 44.33
N THR A 214 -14.39 -25.22 45.29
CA THR A 214 -13.84 -25.89 46.48
C THR A 214 -14.74 -25.44 47.63
N PRO A 215 -15.29 -26.36 48.44
CA PRO A 215 -14.61 -26.82 49.66
C PRO A 215 -14.78 -28.36 49.84
N ALA A 216 -14.05 -29.13 50.64
CA ALA A 216 -13.22 -28.87 51.79
C ALA A 216 -12.18 -30.00 51.96
N GLN A 217 -11.02 -29.58 52.45
CA GLN A 217 -10.09 -30.25 53.35
C GLN A 217 -10.54 -31.57 54.02
N THR A 218 -9.80 -32.65 53.77
CA THR A 218 -9.40 -33.65 54.78
C THR A 218 -8.08 -34.28 54.34
N SER A 219 -7.01 -34.02 55.10
CA SER A 219 -5.72 -34.71 55.00
C SER A 219 -5.75 -35.98 55.83
N PRO A 220 -5.03 -37.03 55.41
CA PRO A 220 -4.17 -37.74 56.34
C PRO A 220 -2.71 -37.67 55.92
N ALA A 221 -1.87 -37.51 56.94
CA ALA A 221 -0.42 -37.43 56.89
C ALA A 221 0.22 -38.72 56.36
N GLN A 222 1.33 -38.59 55.65
CA GLN A 222 2.44 -39.55 55.75
C GLN A 222 3.78 -38.94 55.30
N THR A 223 4.53 -38.50 56.32
CA THR A 223 5.98 -38.67 56.54
C THR A 223 6.92 -38.80 55.33
N SER A 224 7.76 -37.78 55.11
CA SER A 224 9.12 -37.95 54.57
C SER A 224 10.11 -37.46 55.63
N PRO A 225 11.07 -38.28 56.11
CA PRO A 225 12.08 -37.83 57.05
C PRO A 225 13.18 -37.04 56.34
N ALA A 226 13.44 -35.84 56.86
CA ALA A 226 14.66 -35.09 56.61
C ALA A 226 15.84 -35.77 57.32
N GLN A 227 16.98 -35.88 56.63
CA GLN A 227 18.28 -35.93 57.30
C GLN A 227 19.25 -34.94 56.65
N THR A 228 19.81 -34.15 57.57
CA THR A 228 20.59 -32.91 57.50
C THR A 228 22.07 -33.20 57.16
N PRO A 229 22.86 -32.22 56.66
CA PRO A 229 24.24 -32.44 56.19
C PRO A 229 25.26 -32.43 57.34
N PRO A 230 26.53 -32.72 57.03
CA PRO A 230 27.60 -31.92 57.61
C PRO A 230 28.69 -31.49 56.60
N ALA A 231 29.28 -30.34 56.90
CA ALA A 231 30.50 -29.81 56.30
C ALA A 231 31.74 -30.38 57.00
N ALA A 232 32.85 -30.61 56.26
CA ALA A 232 34.22 -30.28 56.69
C ALA A 232 35.30 -30.74 55.67
N ALA A 233 36.09 -29.76 55.22
CA ALA A 233 37.55 -29.74 55.03
C ALA A 233 38.32 -30.86 54.29
N LEU A 234 39.02 -30.44 53.22
CA LEU A 234 40.27 -31.03 52.71
C LEU A 234 41.42 -30.88 53.74
N PRO A 235 42.41 -31.80 53.76
CA PRO A 235 43.71 -31.46 53.15
C PRO A 235 44.42 -32.63 52.42
N LYS A 236 45.31 -32.27 51.49
CA LYS A 236 46.35 -33.15 50.87
C LYS A 236 47.44 -33.51 51.89
N PRO A 237 48.17 -34.63 51.72
CA PRO A 237 49.38 -34.67 50.87
C PRO A 237 49.25 -35.60 49.67
#